data_AF-A0A6A3AHA6-F1
#
_entry.id   AF-A0A6A3AHA6-F1
#
_cell.length_a   1.000
_cell.length_b   1.000
_cell.length_c   1.000
_cell.angle_alpha   90.00
_cell.angle_beta   90.00
_cell.angle_gamma   90.00
#
_symmetry.space_group_name_H-M   'P 1'
#
loop_
_entity.id
_entity.type
_entity.pdbx_description
1 polymer ?
#
loop_
_entity_poly.entity_id
_entity_poly.type
_entity_poly.pdbx_seq_one_letter_code
_entity_poly.pdbx_strand_id
1 'polypeptide(L)'
;MAAAGSVSWQPQEEGLKEICGLLEQQISPYSSSDKSQIWQKLQHYSQFPDFNNYLVFILARAEGKSGEIRQAAGLLLKNNLKIAYKLISPAHQQYIKSELLPCLGAADKHIRSTVGTIVAVVVQLEGILGWPELLQALVNCLDSGDLNHMEGAMDALSKICEDTPQVLDSDVPGLAERPINLFLPRFFQFFQSPHASLRKFSLGSVNEYIMLMPSALYTSMDKYLQGLFVLANDPAAEVRKLVCGAFVQLIELHPSFLEPHLKNVIEYILQVNKDTDDEVALEACEFWSAYCDAQLPYENLREYLPHLIPILLSNMVYAADDESLVDAEEDGSLPDRDQDLKPRFHTSRLHGSDDAEDDDDDSYNIWNLRKCSAAALDVLSNVFGDEILPTLMPIIHAKLSASGDEAWKDREAAVLVLGAIAEGCINGLYPYLSQIVALLIPLLDDKFALIRSISCWTLSRFGKYIVQNGVEQFDAVLMGLLRRILDTNKRCKRLLALLLQHLKRRLPKRWHQGWK
;
A
#
# COMPACT_ATOMS: atom_id res chain seq x y z
N MET A 1 -54.58 -15.35 24.74
CA MET A 1 -53.20 -15.08 24.27
C MET A 1 -53.32 -14.22 23.02
N ALA A 2 -53.31 -12.90 23.19
CA ALA A 2 -53.33 -11.96 22.08
C ALA A 2 -51.88 -11.76 21.59
N ALA A 3 -51.67 -11.89 20.29
CA ALA A 3 -50.41 -11.62 19.63
C ALA A 3 -50.03 -10.14 19.85
N ALA A 4 -48.94 -9.92 20.59
CA ALA A 4 -48.31 -8.61 20.66
C ALA A 4 -47.63 -8.34 19.31
N GLY A 5 -48.27 -7.53 18.47
CA GLY A 5 -47.62 -6.99 17.28
C GLY A 5 -46.40 -6.17 17.69
N SER A 6 -45.24 -6.45 17.07
CA SER A 6 -44.02 -5.68 17.25
C SER A 6 -44.24 -4.25 16.73
N VAL A 7 -44.35 -3.29 17.64
CA VAL A 7 -44.37 -1.87 17.28
C VAL A 7 -42.99 -1.50 16.72
N SER A 8 -42.92 -1.26 15.42
CA SER A 8 -41.71 -0.74 14.76
C SER A 8 -41.40 0.66 15.32
N TRP A 9 -40.16 0.90 15.72
CA TRP A 9 -39.72 2.21 16.21
C TRP A 9 -39.96 3.29 15.14
N GLN A 10 -40.36 4.49 15.57
CA GLN A 10 -40.58 5.66 14.71
C GLN A 10 -39.92 6.88 15.33
N PRO A 11 -39.27 7.74 14.53
CA PRO A 11 -38.65 8.96 15.03
C PRO A 11 -39.70 9.98 15.43
N GLN A 12 -39.41 10.76 16.48
CA GLN A 12 -40.13 11.99 16.75
C GLN A 12 -39.63 13.09 15.82
N GLU A 13 -40.54 13.85 15.22
CA GLU A 13 -40.21 14.83 14.18
C GLU A 13 -39.27 15.94 14.70
N GLU A 14 -39.45 16.37 15.95
CA GLU A 14 -38.59 17.39 16.59
C GLU A 14 -37.15 16.88 16.76
N GLY A 15 -36.98 15.66 17.30
CA GLY A 15 -35.66 15.04 17.45
C GLY A 15 -34.97 14.80 16.11
N LEU A 16 -35.73 14.37 15.09
CA LEU A 16 -35.19 14.18 13.74
C LEU A 16 -34.67 15.50 13.15
N LYS A 17 -35.43 16.59 13.30
CA LYS A 17 -35.02 17.93 12.83
C LYS A 17 -33.78 18.42 13.56
N GLU A 18 -33.73 18.24 14.87
CA GLU A 18 -32.59 18.66 15.71
C GLU A 18 -31.31 17.92 15.32
N ILE A 19 -31.34 16.59 15.22
CA ILE A 19 -30.17 15.78 14.85
C ILE A 19 -29.70 16.12 13.44
N CYS A 20 -30.62 16.25 12.47
CA CYS A 20 -30.25 16.64 11.11
C CYS A 20 -29.58 18.04 11.09
N GLY A 21 -30.11 19.00 11.86
CA GLY A 21 -29.55 20.34 11.94
C GLY A 21 -28.14 20.37 12.52
N LEU A 22 -27.87 19.54 13.53
CA LEU A 22 -26.52 19.41 14.10
C LEU A 22 -25.53 18.77 13.13
N LEU A 23 -25.94 17.73 12.41
CA LEU A 23 -25.11 17.10 11.38
C LEU A 23 -24.80 18.09 10.25
N GLU A 24 -25.78 18.86 9.80
CA GLU A 24 -25.59 19.90 8.77
C GLU A 24 -24.59 20.98 9.22
N GLN A 25 -24.68 21.44 10.47
CA GLN A 25 -23.72 22.40 11.04
C GLN A 25 -22.31 21.81 11.19
N GLN A 26 -22.20 20.51 11.45
CA GLN A 26 -20.92 19.81 11.58
C GLN A 26 -20.18 19.71 10.23
N ILE A 27 -20.93 19.45 9.15
CA ILE A 27 -20.38 19.29 7.79
C ILE A 27 -20.06 20.64 7.16
N SER A 28 -20.83 21.69 7.48
CA SER A 28 -20.69 23.00 6.84
C SER A 28 -19.30 23.63 7.10
N PRO A 29 -18.54 23.96 6.03
CA PRO A 29 -17.23 24.62 6.17
C PRO A 29 -17.33 26.08 6.62
N TYR A 30 -18.52 26.69 6.50
CA TYR A 30 -18.79 28.08 6.84
C TYR A 30 -19.60 28.26 8.12
N SER A 31 -19.83 27.20 8.91
CA SER A 31 -20.56 27.35 10.17
C SER A 31 -19.72 28.21 11.12
N SER A 32 -20.28 29.32 11.59
CA SER A 32 -19.70 30.16 12.66
C SER A 32 -19.82 29.50 14.04
N SER A 33 -20.20 28.23 14.06
CA SER A 33 -20.51 27.43 15.24
C SER A 33 -19.26 26.70 15.69
N ASP A 34 -19.02 26.67 16.99
CA ASP A 34 -17.91 25.90 17.57
C ASP A 34 -18.14 24.40 17.35
N LYS A 35 -17.37 23.79 16.43
CA LYS A 35 -17.46 22.36 16.09
C LYS A 35 -17.28 21.47 17.32
N SER A 36 -16.53 21.93 18.33
CA SER A 36 -16.37 21.23 19.61
C SER A 36 -17.69 21.14 20.37
N GLN A 37 -18.47 22.22 20.41
CA GLN A 37 -19.78 22.25 21.07
C GLN A 37 -20.81 21.36 20.37
N ILE A 38 -20.80 21.35 19.03
CA ILE A 38 -21.67 20.45 18.24
C ILE A 38 -21.35 18.99 18.57
N TRP A 39 -20.06 18.64 18.61
CA TRP A 39 -19.62 17.29 18.96
C TRP A 39 -20.02 16.90 20.39
N GLN A 40 -19.88 17.81 21.36
CA GLN A 40 -20.34 17.59 22.74
C GLN A 40 -21.85 17.33 22.82
N LYS A 41 -22.67 18.03 22.03
CA LYS A 41 -24.11 17.77 21.95
C LYS A 41 -24.43 16.40 21.38
N LEU A 42 -23.75 16.01 20.29
CA LEU A 42 -23.92 14.68 19.70
C LEU A 42 -23.47 13.56 20.67
N GLN A 43 -22.40 13.79 21.42
CA GLN A 43 -21.94 12.88 22.48
C GLN A 43 -22.92 12.83 23.67
N HIS A 44 -23.59 13.93 24.00
CA HIS A 44 -24.68 13.90 24.96
C HIS A 44 -25.84 13.05 24.45
N TYR A 45 -26.22 13.18 23.17
CA TYR A 45 -27.28 12.36 22.60
C TYR A 45 -26.94 10.87 22.49
N SER A 46 -25.67 10.50 22.38
CA SER A 46 -25.28 9.08 22.36
C SER A 46 -25.60 8.34 23.66
N GLN A 47 -25.98 9.05 24.73
CA GLN A 47 -26.45 8.47 25.98
C GLN A 47 -27.92 8.00 25.91
N PHE A 48 -28.69 8.48 24.93
CA PHE A 48 -30.10 8.09 24.76
C PHE A 48 -30.21 6.73 24.07
N PRO A 49 -31.05 5.80 24.58
CA PRO A 49 -31.11 4.43 24.07
C PRO A 49 -31.45 4.29 22.59
N ASP A 50 -32.24 5.21 22.03
CA ASP A 50 -32.75 5.19 20.66
C ASP A 50 -32.03 6.17 19.72
N PHE A 51 -30.98 6.86 20.18
CA PHE A 51 -30.20 7.78 19.33
C PHE A 51 -29.66 7.09 18.08
N ASN A 52 -29.17 5.86 18.22
CA ASN A 52 -28.67 5.07 17.08
C ASN A 52 -29.80 4.69 16.10
N ASN A 53 -31.05 4.61 16.55
CA ASN A 53 -32.20 4.43 15.66
C ASN A 53 -32.46 5.69 14.81
N TYR A 54 -32.28 6.88 15.38
CA TYR A 54 -32.34 8.12 14.59
C TYR A 54 -31.26 8.15 13.52
N LEU A 55 -30.01 7.77 13.87
CA LEU A 55 -28.90 7.79 12.91
C LEU A 55 -29.12 6.82 11.75
N VAL A 56 -29.55 5.58 12.03
CA VAL A 56 -29.85 4.61 10.95
C VAL A 56 -31.07 5.03 10.14
N PHE A 57 -32.09 5.63 10.77
CA PHE A 57 -33.26 6.16 10.07
C PHE A 57 -32.88 7.30 9.13
N ILE A 58 -32.02 8.23 9.56
CA ILE A 58 -31.53 9.34 8.72
C ILE A 58 -30.75 8.77 7.54
N LEU A 59 -29.84 7.83 7.78
CA LEU A 59 -29.09 7.15 6.72
C LEU A 59 -30.03 6.48 5.70
N ALA A 60 -31.01 5.71 6.18
CA ALA A 60 -31.84 4.83 5.35
C ALA A 60 -33.01 5.54 4.66
N ARG A 61 -33.75 6.39 5.39
CA ARG A 61 -35.09 6.86 4.99
C ARG A 61 -35.25 8.37 4.84
N ALA A 62 -34.27 9.19 5.23
CA ALA A 62 -34.38 10.64 5.10
C ALA A 62 -34.16 11.13 3.66
N GLU A 63 -35.01 10.71 2.71
CA GLU A 63 -34.92 11.02 1.28
C GLU A 63 -34.96 12.52 0.97
N GLY A 64 -35.54 13.35 1.85
CA GLY A 64 -35.54 14.81 1.74
C GLY A 64 -34.28 15.52 2.25
N LYS A 65 -33.27 14.78 2.73
CA LYS A 65 -31.99 15.34 3.22
C LYS A 65 -30.86 15.06 2.23
N SER A 66 -29.81 15.89 2.23
CA SER A 66 -28.67 15.70 1.33
C SER A 66 -27.95 14.39 1.61
N GLY A 67 -27.30 13.83 0.58
CA GLY A 67 -26.48 12.63 0.72
C GLY A 67 -25.40 12.79 1.79
N GLU A 68 -24.81 13.99 1.95
CA GLU A 68 -23.77 14.23 2.95
C GLU A 68 -24.30 14.13 4.39
N ILE A 69 -25.50 14.64 4.66
CA ILE A 69 -26.13 14.53 6.00
C ILE A 69 -26.41 13.06 6.32
N ARG A 70 -26.96 12.33 5.36
CA ARG A 70 -27.24 10.89 5.50
C ARG A 70 -25.95 10.10 5.72
N GLN A 71 -24.90 10.42 4.98
CA GLN A 71 -23.58 9.82 5.14
C GLN A 71 -22.98 10.11 6.52
N ALA A 72 -23.03 11.36 6.98
CA ALA A 72 -22.52 11.76 8.29
C ALA A 72 -23.26 11.04 9.43
N ALA A 73 -24.59 10.88 9.32
CA ALA A 73 -25.36 10.07 10.27
C ALA A 73 -24.86 8.61 10.32
N GLY A 74 -24.62 8.01 9.16
CA GLY A 74 -24.08 6.65 9.07
C GLY A 74 -22.67 6.51 9.63
N LEU A 75 -21.77 7.47 9.37
CA LEU A 75 -20.42 7.46 9.92
C LEU A 75 -20.41 7.66 11.44
N LEU A 76 -21.29 8.51 11.97
CA LEU A 76 -21.47 8.65 13.41
C LEU A 76 -22.03 7.36 14.03
N LEU A 77 -23.01 6.73 13.38
CA LEU A 77 -23.55 5.43 13.79
C LEU A 77 -22.43 4.39 13.85
N LYS A 78 -21.61 4.25 12.81
CA LYS A 78 -20.46 3.34 12.77
C LYS A 78 -19.58 3.51 14.01
N ASN A 79 -19.20 4.76 14.34
CA ASN A 79 -18.34 5.05 15.47
C ASN A 79 -19.01 4.68 16.80
N ASN A 80 -20.31 4.98 16.95
CA ASN A 80 -21.07 4.61 18.14
C ASN A 80 -21.15 3.09 18.34
N LEU A 81 -21.38 2.34 17.26
CA LEU A 81 -21.42 0.87 17.31
C LEU A 81 -20.06 0.32 17.76
N LYS A 82 -18.94 0.76 17.17
CA LYS A 82 -17.60 0.30 17.60
C LYS A 82 -17.35 0.47 19.10
N ILE A 83 -17.87 1.54 19.71
CA ILE A 83 -17.63 1.86 21.13
C ILE A 83 -18.62 1.15 22.06
N ALA A 84 -19.90 1.14 21.71
CA ALA A 84 -20.98 0.85 22.68
C ALA A 84 -21.99 -0.20 22.20
N TYR A 85 -21.69 -1.00 21.16
CA TYR A 85 -22.65 -1.96 20.59
C TYR A 85 -23.31 -2.89 21.61
N LYS A 86 -22.51 -3.45 22.53
CA LYS A 86 -22.99 -4.38 23.57
C LYS A 86 -23.93 -3.73 24.60
N LEU A 87 -23.92 -2.40 24.69
CA LEU A 87 -24.80 -1.63 25.58
C LEU A 87 -26.14 -1.30 24.91
N ILE A 88 -26.24 -1.43 23.59
CA ILE A 88 -27.47 -1.18 22.83
C ILE A 88 -28.44 -2.35 23.08
N SER A 89 -29.72 -2.04 23.29
CA SER A 89 -30.73 -3.07 23.50
C SER A 89 -30.89 -3.98 22.27
N PRO A 90 -31.21 -5.27 22.43
CA PRO A 90 -31.42 -6.18 21.29
C PRO A 90 -32.49 -5.69 20.30
N ALA A 91 -33.52 -5.00 20.78
CA ALA A 91 -34.55 -4.41 19.92
C ALA A 91 -34.00 -3.32 19.00
N HIS A 92 -33.09 -2.47 19.50
CA HIS A 92 -32.45 -1.42 18.72
C HIS A 92 -31.36 -1.99 17.79
N GLN A 93 -30.61 -3.00 18.23
CA GLN A 93 -29.69 -3.73 17.35
C GLN A 93 -30.42 -4.34 16.15
N GLN A 94 -31.56 -5.01 16.38
CA GLN A 94 -32.38 -5.58 15.31
C GLN A 94 -32.97 -4.50 14.40
N TYR A 95 -33.41 -3.37 14.96
CA TYR A 95 -33.90 -2.23 14.17
C TYR A 95 -32.81 -1.72 13.22
N ILE A 96 -31.61 -1.45 13.74
CA ILE A 96 -30.46 -0.99 12.95
C ILE A 96 -30.17 -1.98 11.81
N LYS A 97 -30.05 -3.28 12.12
CA LYS A 97 -29.84 -4.33 11.12
C LYS A 97 -30.92 -4.29 10.03
N SER A 98 -32.20 -4.21 10.42
CA SER A 98 -33.32 -4.23 9.47
C SER A 98 -33.36 -3.02 8.53
N GLU A 99 -32.93 -1.85 9.00
CA GLU A 99 -32.89 -0.63 8.19
C GLU A 99 -31.65 -0.59 7.26
N LEU A 100 -30.57 -1.28 7.60
CA LEU A 100 -29.36 -1.34 6.77
C LEU A 100 -29.53 -2.24 5.53
N LEU A 101 -30.21 -3.38 5.66
CA LEU A 101 -30.28 -4.37 4.57
C LEU A 101 -30.85 -3.82 3.25
N PRO A 102 -31.97 -3.05 3.24
CA PRO A 102 -32.48 -2.47 2.00
C PRO A 102 -31.53 -1.43 1.39
N CYS A 103 -30.69 -0.79 2.20
CA CYS A 103 -29.78 0.25 1.74
C CYS A 103 -28.52 -0.29 1.05
N LEU A 104 -28.30 -1.61 1.06
CA LEU A 104 -27.28 -2.26 0.22
C LEU A 104 -27.53 -1.97 -1.27
N GLY A 105 -28.79 -1.85 -1.69
CA GLY A 105 -29.18 -1.50 -3.06
C GLY A 105 -29.50 -0.01 -3.28
N ALA A 106 -29.10 0.89 -2.38
CA ALA A 106 -29.44 2.31 -2.50
C ALA A 106 -28.91 2.92 -3.80
N ALA A 107 -29.65 3.85 -4.41
CA ALA A 107 -29.21 4.51 -5.65
C ALA A 107 -27.93 5.35 -5.47
N ASP A 108 -27.75 5.96 -4.30
CA ASP A 108 -26.58 6.75 -3.95
C ASP A 108 -25.41 5.86 -3.52
N LYS A 109 -24.29 5.94 -4.28
CA LYS A 109 -23.06 5.18 -4.02
C LYS A 109 -22.46 5.47 -2.64
N HIS A 110 -22.52 6.71 -2.16
CA HIS A 110 -21.97 7.06 -0.84
C HIS A 110 -22.77 6.42 0.29
N ILE A 111 -24.10 6.30 0.12
CA ILE A 111 -24.96 5.58 1.05
C ILE A 111 -24.63 4.09 1.04
N ARG A 112 -24.55 3.46 -0.14
CA ARG A 112 -24.13 2.05 -0.26
C ARG A 112 -22.80 1.79 0.45
N SER A 113 -21.80 2.65 0.19
CA SER A 113 -20.47 2.51 0.78
C SER A 113 -20.49 2.65 2.30
N THR A 114 -21.25 3.62 2.82
CA THR A 114 -21.40 3.81 4.28
C THR A 114 -22.10 2.63 4.93
N VAL A 115 -23.15 2.10 4.29
CA VAL A 115 -23.87 0.90 4.74
C VAL A 115 -22.93 -0.30 4.77
N GLY A 116 -22.14 -0.52 3.71
CA GLY A 116 -21.15 -1.61 3.66
C GLY A 116 -20.14 -1.53 4.82
N THR A 117 -19.67 -0.32 5.16
CA THR A 117 -18.77 -0.14 6.31
C THR A 117 -19.46 -0.42 7.65
N ILE A 118 -20.73 -0.03 7.82
CA ILE A 118 -21.47 -0.33 9.05
C ILE A 118 -21.74 -1.84 9.15
N VAL A 119 -22.10 -2.48 8.04
CA VAL A 119 -22.31 -3.93 7.95
C VAL A 119 -21.06 -4.68 8.37
N ALA A 120 -19.88 -4.32 7.83
CA ALA A 120 -18.60 -4.93 8.21
C ALA A 120 -18.32 -4.80 9.72
N VAL A 121 -18.58 -3.62 10.31
CA VAL A 121 -18.44 -3.41 11.77
C VAL A 121 -19.37 -4.30 12.57
N VAL A 122 -20.64 -4.44 12.18
CA VAL A 122 -21.58 -5.30 12.91
C VAL A 122 -21.16 -6.78 12.80
N VAL A 123 -20.71 -7.22 11.62
CA VAL A 123 -20.16 -8.58 11.42
C VAL A 123 -18.92 -8.81 12.27
N GLN A 124 -18.01 -7.83 12.37
CA GLN A 124 -16.84 -7.93 13.24
C GLN A 124 -17.23 -8.08 14.73
N LEU A 125 -18.33 -7.46 15.16
CA LEU A 125 -18.75 -7.45 16.56
C LEU A 125 -19.55 -8.71 16.99
N GLU A 126 -20.37 -9.27 16.10
CA GLU A 126 -21.26 -10.40 16.44
C GLU A 126 -21.08 -11.65 15.58
N GLY A 127 -20.24 -11.58 14.54
CA GLY A 127 -20.13 -12.61 13.52
C GLY A 127 -21.40 -12.78 12.70
N ILE A 128 -21.39 -13.78 11.82
CA ILE A 128 -22.55 -14.13 10.98
C ILE A 128 -23.71 -14.70 11.81
N LEU A 129 -23.41 -15.41 12.90
CA LEU A 129 -24.44 -16.01 13.75
C LEU A 129 -25.34 -14.95 14.42
N GLY A 130 -24.77 -13.79 14.76
CA GLY A 130 -25.53 -12.69 15.33
C GLY A 130 -26.41 -11.95 14.32
N TRP A 131 -26.25 -12.19 13.01
CA TRP A 131 -27.03 -11.54 11.95
C TRP A 131 -27.39 -12.52 10.83
N PRO A 132 -28.27 -13.50 11.09
CA PRO A 132 -28.58 -14.57 10.16
C PRO A 132 -29.20 -14.09 8.83
N GLU A 133 -29.93 -12.97 8.84
CA GLU A 133 -30.58 -12.42 7.65
C GLU A 133 -29.58 -11.80 6.65
N LEU A 134 -28.38 -11.45 7.10
CA LEU A 134 -27.38 -10.75 6.27
C LEU A 134 -26.95 -11.59 5.07
N LEU A 135 -26.65 -12.87 5.27
CA LEU A 135 -26.19 -13.75 4.19
C LEU A 135 -27.23 -13.83 3.06
N GLN A 136 -28.51 -14.02 3.42
CA GLN A 136 -29.57 -14.10 2.43
C GLN A 136 -29.77 -12.76 1.71
N ALA A 137 -29.66 -11.63 2.42
CA ALA A 137 -29.75 -10.31 1.81
C ALA A 137 -28.61 -10.06 0.82
N LEU A 138 -27.37 -10.41 1.17
CA LEU A 138 -26.21 -10.29 0.29
C LEU A 138 -26.38 -11.16 -0.96
N VAL A 139 -26.74 -12.44 -0.80
CA VAL A 139 -27.00 -13.35 -1.93
C VAL A 139 -28.10 -12.80 -2.85
N ASN A 140 -29.21 -12.33 -2.29
CA ASN A 140 -30.31 -11.76 -3.09
C ASN A 140 -29.86 -10.52 -3.87
N CYS A 141 -29.03 -9.67 -3.28
CA CYS A 141 -28.50 -8.48 -3.96
C CYS A 141 -27.56 -8.87 -5.10
N LEU A 142 -26.68 -9.84 -4.88
CA LEU A 142 -25.74 -10.33 -5.90
C LEU A 142 -26.47 -11.01 -7.07
N ASP A 143 -27.57 -11.71 -6.81
CA ASP A 143 -28.34 -12.44 -7.81
C ASP A 143 -29.46 -11.56 -8.45
N SER A 144 -29.56 -10.28 -8.07
CA SER A 144 -30.67 -9.40 -8.47
C SER A 144 -30.64 -8.94 -9.94
N GLY A 145 -29.46 -8.94 -10.56
CA GLY A 145 -29.23 -8.34 -11.88
C GLY A 145 -29.23 -6.79 -11.89
N ASP A 146 -29.50 -6.13 -10.77
CA ASP A 146 -29.39 -4.67 -10.64
C ASP A 146 -27.97 -4.27 -10.18
N LEU A 147 -27.34 -3.35 -10.91
CA LEU A 147 -25.96 -2.96 -10.64
C LEU A 147 -25.77 -2.33 -9.26
N ASN A 148 -26.72 -1.53 -8.76
CA ASN A 148 -26.57 -0.89 -7.46
C ASN A 148 -26.63 -1.93 -6.33
N HIS A 149 -27.54 -2.90 -6.44
CA HIS A 149 -27.63 -4.02 -5.49
C HIS A 149 -26.36 -4.88 -5.53
N MET A 150 -25.90 -5.26 -6.72
CA MET A 150 -24.68 -6.07 -6.86
C MET A 150 -23.45 -5.33 -6.32
N GLU A 151 -23.28 -4.05 -6.67
CA GLU A 151 -22.15 -3.25 -6.19
C GLU A 151 -22.18 -3.03 -4.67
N GLY A 152 -23.33 -2.68 -4.09
CA GLY A 152 -23.39 -2.44 -2.65
C GLY A 152 -23.22 -3.71 -1.81
N ALA A 153 -23.72 -4.85 -2.30
CA ALA A 153 -23.45 -6.14 -1.67
C ALA A 153 -21.98 -6.56 -1.83
N MET A 154 -21.38 -6.36 -3.00
CA MET A 154 -19.95 -6.64 -3.23
C MET A 154 -19.03 -5.73 -2.41
N ASP A 155 -19.36 -4.44 -2.25
CA ASP A 155 -18.60 -3.50 -1.41
C ASP A 155 -18.72 -3.85 0.08
N ALA A 156 -19.91 -4.25 0.55
CA ALA A 156 -20.07 -4.75 1.92
C ALA A 156 -19.28 -6.05 2.15
N LEU A 157 -19.35 -7.00 1.19
CA LEU A 157 -18.61 -8.26 1.25
C LEU A 157 -17.10 -8.05 1.20
N SER A 158 -16.59 -7.18 0.33
CA SER A 158 -15.16 -6.93 0.24
C SER A 158 -14.61 -6.38 1.56
N LYS A 159 -15.33 -5.46 2.20
CA LYS A 159 -14.97 -4.94 3.54
C LYS A 159 -15.00 -6.02 4.61
N ILE A 160 -15.97 -6.95 4.58
CA ILE A 160 -15.98 -8.09 5.50
C ILE A 160 -14.76 -9.00 5.27
N CYS A 161 -14.41 -9.25 4.00
CA CYS A 161 -13.27 -10.09 3.62
C CYS A 161 -11.94 -9.44 4.06
N GLU A 162 -11.81 -8.12 3.93
CA GLU A 162 -10.63 -7.35 4.36
C GLU A 162 -10.51 -7.26 5.89
N ASP A 163 -11.60 -6.87 6.58
CA ASP A 163 -11.57 -6.64 8.03
C ASP A 163 -11.52 -7.94 8.84
N THR A 164 -12.24 -8.99 8.39
CA THR A 164 -12.47 -10.21 9.17
C THR A 164 -12.65 -11.48 8.29
N PRO A 165 -11.65 -11.86 7.48
CA PRO A 165 -11.78 -12.98 6.53
C PRO A 165 -12.18 -14.31 7.22
N GLN A 166 -11.65 -14.55 8.43
CA GLN A 166 -11.92 -15.74 9.25
C GLN A 166 -13.39 -15.94 9.61
N VAL A 167 -14.19 -14.88 9.65
CA VAL A 167 -15.61 -14.95 10.03
C VAL A 167 -16.42 -15.68 8.94
N LEU A 168 -16.06 -15.53 7.67
CA LEU A 168 -16.72 -16.24 6.57
C LEU A 168 -16.16 -17.67 6.36
N ASP A 169 -14.94 -17.96 6.83
CA ASP A 169 -14.36 -19.31 6.83
C ASP A 169 -14.55 -20.05 8.19
N SER A 170 -15.55 -19.67 8.96
CA SER A 170 -15.90 -20.36 10.21
C SER A 170 -17.18 -21.17 10.06
N ASP A 171 -17.26 -22.29 10.80
CA ASP A 171 -18.47 -23.09 10.88
C ASP A 171 -19.54 -22.33 11.68
N VAL A 172 -20.67 -22.01 11.06
CA VAL A 172 -21.77 -21.26 11.67
C VAL A 172 -22.93 -22.21 11.98
N PRO A 173 -23.37 -22.32 13.25
CA PRO A 173 -24.52 -23.14 13.60
C PRO A 173 -25.77 -22.77 12.78
N GLY A 174 -26.37 -23.78 12.15
CA GLY A 174 -27.56 -23.60 11.31
C GLY A 174 -27.28 -23.43 9.81
N LEU A 175 -26.03 -23.26 9.40
CA LEU A 175 -25.62 -23.32 7.99
C LEU A 175 -25.09 -24.72 7.64
N ALA A 176 -25.40 -25.18 6.42
CA ALA A 176 -24.92 -26.47 5.92
C ALA A 176 -23.43 -26.45 5.53
N GLU A 177 -22.93 -25.27 5.15
CA GLU A 177 -21.55 -25.04 4.75
C GLU A 177 -21.07 -23.69 5.26
N ARG A 178 -19.76 -23.48 5.24
CA ARG A 178 -19.15 -22.20 5.64
C ARG A 178 -19.60 -21.09 4.70
N PRO A 179 -19.86 -19.86 5.19
CA PRO A 179 -20.30 -18.74 4.36
C PRO A 179 -19.43 -18.50 3.12
N ILE A 180 -18.11 -18.68 3.22
CA ILE A 180 -17.20 -18.50 2.08
C ILE A 180 -17.50 -19.43 0.90
N ASN A 181 -18.02 -20.64 1.15
CA ASN A 181 -18.40 -21.59 0.09
C ASN A 181 -19.58 -21.07 -0.75
N LEU A 182 -20.42 -20.22 -0.18
CA LEU A 182 -21.56 -19.60 -0.89
C LEU A 182 -21.09 -18.47 -1.81
N PHE A 183 -20.06 -17.73 -1.41
CA PHE A 183 -19.63 -16.51 -2.11
C PHE A 183 -18.49 -16.74 -3.11
N LEU A 184 -17.56 -17.66 -2.82
CA LEU A 184 -16.40 -17.90 -3.70
C LEU A 184 -16.79 -18.22 -5.16
N PRO A 185 -17.81 -19.06 -5.44
CA PRO A 185 -18.27 -19.29 -6.82
C PRO A 185 -18.80 -18.03 -7.50
N ARG A 186 -19.47 -17.14 -6.75
CA ARG A 186 -19.99 -15.85 -7.27
C ARG A 186 -18.85 -14.87 -7.55
N PHE A 187 -17.82 -14.83 -6.71
CA PHE A 187 -16.64 -14.02 -6.96
C PHE A 187 -15.98 -14.42 -8.28
N PHE A 188 -15.77 -15.73 -8.52
CA PHE A 188 -15.23 -16.20 -9.79
C PHE A 188 -16.13 -15.89 -10.99
N GLN A 189 -17.45 -15.93 -10.83
CA GLN A 189 -18.37 -15.51 -11.89
C GLN A 189 -18.19 -14.02 -12.23
N PHE A 190 -17.99 -13.17 -11.22
CA PHE A 190 -17.83 -11.73 -11.42
C PHE A 190 -16.51 -11.33 -12.06
N PHE A 191 -15.51 -12.21 -12.16
CA PHE A 191 -14.30 -11.96 -12.95
C PHE A 191 -14.62 -11.70 -14.43
N GLN A 192 -15.73 -12.24 -14.94
CA GLN A 192 -16.19 -12.02 -16.32
C GLN A 192 -17.32 -10.99 -16.40
N SER A 193 -17.57 -10.23 -15.32
CA SER A 193 -18.60 -9.20 -15.30
C SER A 193 -18.28 -8.09 -16.32
N PRO A 194 -19.28 -7.53 -17.03
CA PRO A 194 -19.05 -6.36 -17.87
C PRO A 194 -18.67 -5.11 -17.04
N HIS A 195 -18.95 -5.11 -15.74
CA HIS A 195 -18.71 -3.96 -14.85
C HIS A 195 -17.35 -4.10 -14.14
N ALA A 196 -16.47 -3.12 -14.36
CA ALA A 196 -15.13 -3.10 -13.76
C ALA A 196 -15.17 -3.08 -12.22
N SER A 197 -16.15 -2.41 -11.62
CA SER A 197 -16.36 -2.38 -10.17
C SER A 197 -16.56 -3.78 -9.59
N LEU A 198 -17.38 -4.61 -10.22
CA LEU A 198 -17.64 -5.99 -9.77
C LEU A 198 -16.39 -6.87 -9.96
N ARG A 199 -15.63 -6.70 -11.05
CA ARG A 199 -14.34 -7.40 -11.24
C ARG A 199 -13.34 -7.02 -10.14
N LYS A 200 -13.23 -5.73 -9.83
CA LYS A 200 -12.38 -5.23 -8.74
C LYS A 200 -12.77 -5.80 -7.39
N PHE A 201 -14.03 -5.65 -6.98
CA PHE A 201 -14.47 -6.13 -5.67
C PHE A 201 -14.34 -7.64 -5.53
N SER A 202 -14.69 -8.40 -6.58
CA SER A 202 -14.60 -9.86 -6.53
C SER A 202 -13.16 -10.35 -6.47
N LEU A 203 -12.26 -9.80 -7.29
CA LEU A 203 -10.86 -10.18 -7.26
C LEU A 203 -10.22 -9.79 -5.92
N GLY A 204 -10.41 -8.55 -5.47
CA GLY A 204 -9.93 -8.10 -4.16
C GLY A 204 -10.42 -9.00 -3.02
N SER A 205 -11.72 -9.33 -3.00
CA SER A 205 -12.27 -10.22 -1.96
C SER A 205 -11.65 -11.61 -1.96
N VAL A 206 -11.28 -12.17 -3.12
CA VAL A 206 -10.61 -13.48 -3.18
C VAL A 206 -9.15 -13.37 -2.72
N ASN A 207 -8.46 -12.27 -3.05
CA ASN A 207 -7.07 -12.04 -2.65
C ASN A 207 -6.91 -12.05 -1.12
N GLU A 208 -7.87 -11.52 -0.36
CA GLU A 208 -7.87 -11.54 1.12
C GLU A 208 -7.79 -12.96 1.71
N TYR A 209 -8.15 -13.98 0.93
CA TYR A 209 -8.10 -15.38 1.35
C TYR A 209 -6.81 -16.11 0.97
N ILE A 210 -5.86 -15.48 0.25
CA ILE A 210 -4.59 -16.15 -0.11
C ILE A 210 -3.81 -16.52 1.16
N MET A 211 -3.74 -15.63 2.14
CA MET A 211 -3.05 -15.91 3.41
C MET A 211 -3.78 -16.96 4.25
N LEU A 212 -5.10 -16.83 4.40
CA LEU A 212 -5.90 -17.76 5.22
C LEU A 212 -6.03 -19.15 4.58
N MET A 213 -6.07 -19.21 3.25
CA MET A 213 -6.19 -20.40 2.42
C MET A 213 -7.33 -21.35 2.85
N PRO A 214 -8.59 -20.93 2.77
CA PRO A 214 -9.73 -21.80 3.09
C PRO A 214 -9.78 -23.00 2.14
N SER A 215 -10.31 -24.13 2.62
CA SER A 215 -10.36 -25.39 1.85
C SER A 215 -11.08 -25.25 0.50
N ALA A 216 -12.07 -24.37 0.42
CA ALA A 216 -12.77 -24.04 -0.81
C ALA A 216 -11.87 -23.35 -1.84
N LEU A 217 -11.02 -22.40 -1.42
CA LEU A 217 -10.06 -21.74 -2.30
C LEU A 217 -8.95 -22.70 -2.72
N TYR A 218 -8.40 -23.47 -1.78
CA TYR A 218 -7.41 -24.50 -2.08
C TYR A 218 -7.90 -25.47 -3.17
N THR A 219 -9.13 -25.97 -3.04
CA THR A 219 -9.73 -26.92 -4.00
C THR A 219 -10.06 -26.27 -5.35
N SER A 220 -10.24 -24.95 -5.38
CA SER A 220 -10.59 -24.19 -6.58
C SER A 220 -9.45 -23.33 -7.12
N MET A 221 -8.21 -23.59 -6.70
CA MET A 221 -7.04 -22.82 -7.08
C MET A 221 -6.87 -22.73 -8.61
N ASP A 222 -7.09 -23.82 -9.33
CA ASP A 222 -7.04 -23.81 -10.81
C ASP A 222 -8.02 -22.82 -11.43
N LYS A 223 -9.23 -22.67 -10.85
CA LYS A 223 -10.23 -21.70 -11.31
C LYS A 223 -9.81 -20.28 -10.98
N TYR A 224 -9.21 -20.08 -9.81
CA TYR A 224 -8.70 -18.77 -9.41
C TYR A 224 -7.56 -18.33 -10.34
N LEU A 225 -6.57 -19.19 -10.59
CA LEU A 225 -5.47 -18.93 -11.53
C LEU A 225 -5.98 -18.65 -12.95
N GLN A 226 -6.94 -19.44 -13.46
CA GLN A 226 -7.59 -19.16 -14.75
C GLN A 226 -8.26 -17.77 -14.74
N GLY A 227 -8.91 -17.42 -13.63
CA GLY A 227 -9.48 -16.11 -13.40
C GLY A 227 -8.48 -14.97 -13.48
N LEU A 228 -7.32 -15.11 -12.82
CA LEU A 228 -6.23 -14.14 -12.89
C LEU A 228 -5.75 -13.93 -14.33
N PHE A 229 -5.58 -15.00 -15.11
CA PHE A 229 -5.18 -14.87 -16.51
C PHE A 229 -6.26 -14.24 -17.40
N VAL A 230 -7.55 -14.42 -17.09
CA VAL A 230 -8.64 -13.71 -17.77
C VAL A 230 -8.59 -12.21 -17.48
N LEU A 231 -8.27 -11.84 -16.24
CA LEU A 231 -8.19 -10.45 -15.77
C LEU A 231 -6.84 -9.76 -16.05
N ALA A 232 -5.83 -10.52 -16.48
CA ALA A 232 -4.45 -10.05 -16.70
C ALA A 232 -4.37 -8.79 -17.60
N ASN A 233 -5.20 -8.71 -18.63
CA ASN A 233 -5.24 -7.58 -19.56
C ASN A 233 -6.52 -6.74 -19.40
N ASP A 234 -7.07 -6.66 -18.18
CA ASP A 234 -8.28 -5.87 -17.91
C ASP A 234 -8.07 -4.39 -18.31
N PRO A 235 -9.05 -3.73 -18.94
CA PRO A 235 -8.94 -2.31 -19.26
C PRO A 235 -8.77 -1.42 -18.01
N ALA A 236 -9.30 -1.82 -16.85
CA ALA A 236 -9.18 -1.05 -15.62
C ALA A 236 -7.85 -1.32 -14.90
N ALA A 237 -7.05 -0.27 -14.68
CA ALA A 237 -5.78 -0.35 -13.97
C ALA A 237 -5.93 -0.95 -12.55
N GLU A 238 -6.98 -0.55 -11.82
CA GLU A 238 -7.27 -1.08 -10.48
C GLU A 238 -7.45 -2.61 -10.46
N VAL A 239 -7.95 -3.22 -11.54
CA VAL A 239 -8.09 -4.67 -11.66
C VAL A 239 -6.74 -5.32 -11.98
N ARG A 240 -5.97 -4.75 -12.92
CA ARG A 240 -4.62 -5.25 -13.24
C ARG A 240 -3.69 -5.21 -12.02
N LYS A 241 -3.76 -4.15 -11.23
CA LYS A 241 -3.06 -4.03 -9.94
C LYS A 241 -3.40 -5.20 -9.02
N LEU A 242 -4.69 -5.50 -8.82
CA LEU A 242 -5.11 -6.64 -8.00
C LEU A 242 -4.63 -8.00 -8.55
N VAL A 243 -4.52 -8.15 -9.87
CA VAL A 243 -3.95 -9.37 -10.49
C VAL A 243 -2.46 -9.49 -10.17
N CYS A 244 -1.70 -8.40 -10.28
CA CYS A 244 -0.30 -8.38 -9.90
C CYS A 244 -0.12 -8.72 -8.41
N GLY A 245 -0.87 -8.06 -7.52
CA GLY A 245 -0.81 -8.33 -6.09
C GLY A 245 -1.19 -9.78 -5.74
N ALA A 246 -2.14 -10.38 -6.47
CA ALA A 246 -2.43 -11.80 -6.34
C ALA A 246 -1.25 -12.69 -6.68
N PHE A 247 -0.54 -12.42 -7.79
CA PHE A 247 0.66 -13.19 -8.16
C PHE A 247 1.81 -12.98 -7.17
N VAL A 248 1.99 -11.78 -6.62
CA VAL A 248 2.97 -11.47 -5.56
C VAL A 248 2.66 -12.29 -4.31
N GLN A 249 1.42 -12.24 -3.81
CA GLN A 249 1.04 -13.02 -2.62
C GLN A 249 1.12 -14.53 -2.85
N LEU A 250 0.74 -15.02 -4.04
CA LEU A 250 0.82 -16.43 -4.37
C LEU A 250 2.27 -16.93 -4.45
N ILE A 251 3.18 -16.16 -5.05
CA ILE A 251 4.59 -16.58 -5.14
C ILE A 251 5.25 -16.57 -3.75
N GLU A 252 4.90 -15.60 -2.91
CA GLU A 252 5.46 -15.45 -1.56
C GLU A 252 4.94 -16.53 -0.60
N LEU A 253 3.63 -16.77 -0.59
CA LEU A 253 2.97 -17.62 0.41
C LEU A 253 2.75 -19.06 -0.06
N HIS A 254 2.48 -19.27 -1.34
CA HIS A 254 2.12 -20.57 -1.91
C HIS A 254 2.76 -20.85 -3.28
N PRO A 255 4.10 -20.79 -3.41
CA PRO A 255 4.80 -20.86 -4.70
C PRO A 255 4.52 -22.13 -5.50
N SER A 256 4.19 -23.24 -4.81
CA SER A 256 3.87 -24.53 -5.43
C SER A 256 2.67 -24.49 -6.37
N PHE A 257 1.71 -23.58 -6.17
CA PHE A 257 0.60 -23.38 -7.10
C PHE A 257 1.02 -22.69 -8.39
N LEU A 258 2.07 -21.87 -8.34
CA LEU A 258 2.57 -21.13 -9.50
C LEU A 258 3.63 -21.91 -10.28
N GLU A 259 4.34 -22.86 -9.67
CA GLU A 259 5.36 -23.68 -10.34
C GLU A 259 4.94 -24.21 -11.73
N PRO A 260 3.74 -24.79 -11.94
CA PRO A 260 3.32 -25.30 -13.25
C PRO A 260 3.09 -24.21 -14.31
N HIS A 261 2.85 -22.97 -13.87
CA HIS A 261 2.47 -21.82 -14.70
C HIS A 261 3.55 -20.73 -14.72
N LEU A 262 4.68 -20.96 -14.04
CA LEU A 262 5.65 -19.94 -13.68
C LEU A 262 6.19 -19.19 -14.88
N LYS A 263 6.44 -19.90 -15.98
CA LYS A 263 6.85 -19.29 -17.25
C LYS A 263 5.85 -18.23 -17.74
N ASN A 264 4.56 -18.58 -17.79
CA ASN A 264 3.51 -17.66 -18.25
C ASN A 264 3.37 -16.47 -17.28
N VAL A 265 3.53 -16.71 -15.98
CA VAL A 265 3.50 -15.65 -14.96
C VAL A 265 4.68 -14.70 -15.15
N ILE A 266 5.90 -15.21 -15.30
CA ILE A 266 7.10 -14.38 -15.53
C ILE A 266 6.95 -13.55 -16.81
N GLU A 267 6.52 -14.17 -17.92
CA GLU A 267 6.27 -13.48 -19.18
C GLU A 267 5.22 -12.36 -19.04
N TYR A 268 4.14 -12.63 -18.30
CA TYR A 268 3.11 -11.64 -17.99
C TYR A 268 3.64 -10.49 -17.13
N ILE A 269 4.31 -10.78 -16.01
CA ILE A 269 4.84 -9.75 -15.10
C ILE A 269 5.89 -8.88 -15.83
N LEU A 270 6.75 -9.45 -16.68
CA LEU A 270 7.66 -8.67 -17.53
C LEU A 270 6.95 -7.67 -18.44
N GLN A 271 5.79 -8.04 -18.98
CA GLN A 271 4.98 -7.15 -19.78
C GLN A 271 4.36 -6.04 -18.92
N VAL A 272 3.81 -6.37 -17.75
CA VAL A 272 3.11 -5.43 -16.87
C VAL A 272 4.04 -4.50 -16.10
N ASN A 273 5.31 -4.87 -15.89
CA ASN A 273 6.34 -3.94 -15.42
C ASN A 273 6.58 -2.74 -16.35
N LYS A 274 6.01 -2.75 -17.56
CA LYS A 274 5.97 -1.63 -18.52
C LYS A 274 4.56 -1.06 -18.71
N ASP A 275 3.64 -1.32 -17.78
CA ASP A 275 2.30 -0.75 -17.83
C ASP A 275 2.36 0.78 -17.85
N THR A 276 1.35 1.40 -18.45
CA THR A 276 1.23 2.86 -18.50
C THR A 276 0.82 3.47 -17.17
N ASP A 277 0.25 2.64 -16.28
CA ASP A 277 -0.11 3.01 -14.93
C ASP A 277 1.00 2.60 -13.96
N ASP A 278 1.64 3.59 -13.33
CA ASP A 278 2.79 3.37 -12.44
C ASP A 278 2.44 2.56 -11.20
N GLU A 279 1.18 2.59 -10.71
CA GLU A 279 0.78 1.74 -9.59
C GLU A 279 0.68 0.27 -9.99
N VAL A 280 0.21 -0.01 -11.20
CA VAL A 280 0.18 -1.37 -11.76
C VAL A 280 1.60 -1.88 -11.98
N ALA A 281 2.47 -1.05 -12.57
CA ALA A 281 3.86 -1.41 -12.77
C ALA A 281 4.63 -1.61 -11.45
N LEU A 282 4.32 -0.80 -10.43
CA LEU A 282 4.87 -0.93 -9.07
C LEU A 282 4.50 -2.28 -8.47
N GLU A 283 3.21 -2.63 -8.46
CA GLU A 283 2.73 -3.90 -7.93
C GLU A 283 3.35 -5.10 -8.66
N ALA A 284 3.46 -5.03 -9.99
CA ALA A 284 4.15 -6.05 -10.77
C ALA A 284 5.65 -6.16 -10.40
N CYS A 285 6.30 -5.04 -10.10
CA CYS A 285 7.70 -5.01 -9.74
C CYS A 285 8.01 -5.69 -8.40
N GLU A 286 7.06 -5.73 -7.46
CA GLU A 286 7.23 -6.43 -6.18
C GLU A 286 7.38 -7.94 -6.35
N PHE A 287 6.86 -8.50 -7.45
CA PHE A 287 6.98 -9.91 -7.79
C PHE A 287 8.42 -10.39 -7.84
N TRP A 288 9.36 -9.56 -8.29
CA TRP A 288 10.76 -9.98 -8.46
C TRP A 288 11.46 -10.23 -7.13
N SER A 289 11.21 -9.37 -6.14
CA SER A 289 11.72 -9.58 -4.78
C SER A 289 11.06 -10.80 -4.14
N ALA A 290 9.72 -10.90 -4.23
CA ALA A 290 8.96 -12.03 -3.69
C ALA A 290 9.39 -13.38 -4.32
N TYR A 291 9.65 -13.41 -5.62
CA TYR A 291 10.16 -14.58 -6.33
C TYR A 291 11.51 -15.04 -5.77
N CYS A 292 12.42 -14.11 -5.53
CA CYS A 292 13.75 -14.42 -5.00
C CYS A 292 13.68 -14.91 -3.54
N ASP A 293 12.76 -14.35 -2.75
CA ASP A 293 12.55 -14.76 -1.36
C ASP A 293 11.85 -16.12 -1.24
N ALA A 294 11.03 -16.50 -2.23
CA ALA A 294 10.33 -17.79 -2.29
C ALA A 294 11.25 -19.02 -2.46
N GLN A 295 12.57 -18.81 -2.64
CA GLN A 295 13.58 -19.87 -2.80
C GLN A 295 13.27 -20.89 -3.92
N LEU A 296 12.51 -20.45 -4.94
CA LEU A 296 12.29 -21.23 -6.15
C LEU A 296 13.58 -21.44 -6.94
N PRO A 297 13.65 -22.46 -7.82
CA PRO A 297 14.82 -22.65 -8.67
C PRO A 297 15.13 -21.39 -9.48
N TYR A 298 16.26 -20.75 -9.17
CA TYR A 298 16.69 -19.50 -9.81
C TYR A 298 16.93 -19.67 -11.33
N GLU A 299 17.16 -20.90 -11.78
CA GLU A 299 17.28 -21.26 -13.20
C GLU A 299 16.05 -20.85 -14.02
N ASN A 300 14.85 -20.88 -13.43
CA ASN A 300 13.62 -20.50 -14.13
C ASN A 300 13.59 -19.00 -14.46
N LEU A 301 14.30 -18.15 -13.69
CA LEU A 301 14.38 -16.72 -13.94
C LEU A 301 15.61 -16.34 -14.80
N ARG A 302 16.64 -17.20 -14.83
CA ARG A 302 17.92 -16.92 -15.51
C ARG A 302 17.75 -16.56 -16.99
N GLU A 303 16.88 -17.24 -17.72
CA GLU A 303 16.63 -16.96 -19.15
C GLU A 303 15.96 -15.60 -19.41
N TYR A 304 15.30 -15.04 -18.40
CA TYR A 304 14.58 -13.77 -18.49
C TYR A 304 15.42 -12.57 -18.04
N LEU A 305 16.53 -12.77 -17.33
CA LEU A 305 17.42 -11.69 -16.86
C LEU A 305 17.81 -10.68 -17.96
N PRO A 306 18.15 -11.09 -19.20
CA PRO A 306 18.46 -10.14 -20.27
C PRO A 306 17.31 -9.19 -20.64
N HIS A 307 16.07 -9.58 -20.37
CA HIS A 307 14.87 -8.77 -20.61
C HIS A 307 14.45 -8.00 -19.36
N LEU A 308 14.53 -8.63 -18.18
CA LEU A 308 14.15 -8.04 -16.89
C LEU A 308 15.05 -6.85 -16.52
N ILE A 309 16.37 -7.03 -16.62
CA ILE A 309 17.34 -6.02 -16.21
C ILE A 309 17.10 -4.66 -16.90
N PRO A 310 16.97 -4.57 -18.24
CA PRO A 310 16.63 -3.31 -18.91
C PRO A 310 15.36 -2.64 -18.39
N ILE A 311 14.35 -3.41 -17.99
CA ILE A 311 13.06 -2.90 -17.50
C ILE A 311 13.23 -2.27 -16.12
N LEU A 312 13.89 -2.97 -15.20
CA LEU A 312 14.19 -2.42 -13.88
C LEU A 312 15.02 -1.12 -14.02
N LEU A 313 15.98 -1.11 -14.94
CA LEU A 313 16.82 0.08 -15.18
C LEU A 313 16.04 1.25 -15.80
N SER A 314 15.03 1.02 -16.64
CA SER A 314 14.17 2.10 -17.13
C SER A 314 13.28 2.65 -16.04
N ASN A 315 12.75 1.78 -15.19
CA ASN A 315 11.84 2.12 -14.10
C ASN A 315 12.55 2.84 -12.94
N MET A 316 13.88 2.74 -12.87
CA MET A 316 14.69 3.51 -11.92
C MET A 316 14.89 4.98 -12.33
N VAL A 317 14.55 5.40 -13.55
CA VAL A 317 14.68 6.81 -13.95
C VAL A 317 13.59 7.65 -13.28
N TYR A 318 13.94 8.83 -12.76
CA TYR A 318 12.96 9.74 -12.15
C TYR A 318 11.83 10.10 -13.13
N ALA A 319 10.57 9.88 -12.70
CA ALA A 319 9.39 10.36 -13.43
C ALA A 319 9.41 11.89 -13.57
N ALA A 320 8.60 12.45 -14.46
CA ALA A 320 8.59 13.90 -14.67
C ALA A 320 7.95 14.67 -13.50
N ASP A 321 7.02 14.01 -12.82
CA ASP A 321 6.16 14.47 -11.74
C ASP A 321 6.57 13.90 -10.36
N ASP A 322 7.75 13.28 -10.25
CA ASP A 322 8.26 12.75 -8.99
C ASP A 322 8.49 13.88 -7.98
N GLU A 323 7.85 13.77 -6.80
CA GLU A 323 7.91 14.77 -5.73
C GLU A 323 9.34 15.14 -5.33
N SER A 324 10.26 14.18 -5.38
CA SER A 324 11.65 14.43 -5.02
C SER A 324 12.40 15.35 -5.99
N LEU A 325 11.87 15.56 -7.20
CA LEU A 325 12.35 16.60 -8.11
C LEU A 325 11.97 18.00 -7.60
N VAL A 326 10.73 18.17 -7.16
CA VAL A 326 10.21 19.43 -6.62
C VAL A 326 10.98 19.82 -5.36
N ASP A 327 11.14 18.86 -4.44
CA ASP A 327 11.91 19.09 -3.21
C ASP A 327 13.37 19.47 -3.49
N ALA A 328 14.01 18.83 -4.48
CA ALA A 328 15.39 19.12 -4.83
C ALA A 328 15.57 20.54 -5.40
N GLU A 329 14.54 21.10 -6.03
CA GLU A 329 14.52 22.48 -6.56
C GLU A 329 14.22 23.53 -5.47
N GLU A 330 13.35 23.22 -4.50
CA GLU A 330 12.91 24.16 -3.46
C GLU A 330 13.84 24.25 -2.23
N ASP A 331 14.60 23.20 -1.93
CA ASP A 331 15.37 23.03 -0.69
C ASP A 331 16.69 23.85 -0.62
N GLY A 332 17.04 24.58 -1.69
CA GLY A 332 18.28 25.36 -1.76
C GLY A 332 18.27 26.69 -0.98
N SER A 333 17.09 27.22 -0.60
CA SER A 333 16.96 28.62 -0.15
C SER A 333 15.96 28.88 0.99
N LEU A 334 15.34 27.85 1.57
CA LEU A 334 14.39 28.02 2.67
C LEU A 334 15.06 27.67 4.02
N PRO A 335 14.94 28.52 5.05
CA PRO A 335 15.33 28.14 6.41
C PRO A 335 14.51 26.92 6.85
N ASP A 336 15.12 26.06 7.66
CA ASP A 336 14.46 24.89 8.25
C ASP A 336 13.10 25.29 8.85
N ARG A 337 12.02 24.57 8.49
CA ARG A 337 10.72 24.80 9.10
C ARG A 337 10.82 24.37 10.56
N ASP A 338 10.09 24.99 11.50
CA ASP A 338 10.10 24.59 12.91
C ASP A 338 9.73 23.10 13.13
N GLN A 339 9.04 22.50 12.15
CA GLN A 339 8.69 21.09 12.10
C GLN A 339 9.90 20.19 11.80
N ASP A 340 10.90 20.69 11.05
CA ASP A 340 12.19 20.03 10.75
C ASP A 340 13.15 20.04 11.96
N LEU A 341 12.89 20.91 12.94
CA LEU A 341 13.73 21.17 14.12
C LEU A 341 13.24 20.42 15.37
N LYS A 342 12.61 19.25 15.22
CA LYS A 342 12.16 18.46 16.38
C LYS A 342 13.35 18.05 17.27
N PRO A 343 13.31 18.34 18.59
CA PRO A 343 14.37 17.91 19.51
C PRO A 343 14.43 16.38 19.59
N ARG A 344 15.60 15.81 19.28
CA ARG A 344 15.88 14.39 19.56
C ARG A 344 16.06 14.19 21.06
N PHE A 345 15.05 13.63 21.72
CA PHE A 345 15.20 13.10 23.07
C PHE A 345 15.83 11.70 23.00
N HIS A 346 16.96 11.53 23.68
CA HIS A 346 17.63 10.23 23.81
C HIS A 346 16.76 9.27 24.64
N THR A 347 16.23 8.22 24.01
CA THR A 347 15.71 7.05 24.73
C THR A 347 16.83 6.01 24.92
N SER A 348 17.03 5.64 26.19
CA SER A 348 18.02 4.67 26.63
C SER A 348 17.64 3.26 26.18
N ARG A 349 18.61 2.52 25.61
CA ARG A 349 18.52 1.08 25.34
C ARG A 349 18.16 0.33 26.62
N LEU A 350 17.01 -0.35 26.67
CA LEU A 350 16.73 -1.58 27.42
C LEU A 350 15.26 -2.02 27.18
N HIS A 351 15.10 -3.15 26.47
CA HIS A 351 13.93 -4.04 26.37
C HIS A 351 12.61 -3.57 25.70
N GLY A 352 12.42 -4.03 24.46
CA GLY A 352 11.25 -4.69 23.86
C GLY A 352 9.83 -4.31 24.29
N SER A 353 9.14 -3.59 23.41
CA SER A 353 7.82 -3.89 22.82
C SER A 353 7.42 -2.72 21.92
N ASP A 354 6.50 -2.98 20.98
CA ASP A 354 5.90 -2.07 20.02
C ASP A 354 5.60 -0.65 20.53
N ASP A 355 5.80 0.32 19.63
CA ASP A 355 5.30 1.71 19.56
C ASP A 355 6.42 2.68 19.15
N ALA A 356 6.71 2.68 17.85
CA ALA A 356 7.33 3.81 17.15
C ALA A 356 6.63 4.01 15.79
N GLU A 357 5.30 3.99 15.80
CA GLU A 357 4.48 4.58 14.75
C GLU A 357 4.31 6.07 15.06
N ASP A 358 5.29 6.90 14.68
CA ASP A 358 5.07 8.35 14.41
C ASP A 358 6.29 9.02 13.71
N ASP A 359 6.88 8.35 12.71
CA ASP A 359 7.97 8.92 11.86
C ASP A 359 7.49 9.19 10.41
N ASP A 360 6.16 9.32 10.20
CA ASP A 360 5.50 9.50 8.90
C ASP A 360 5.21 10.99 8.59
N ASP A 361 6.25 11.82 8.47
CA ASP A 361 6.12 13.15 7.82
C ASP A 361 7.35 13.52 6.97
N ASP A 362 7.99 12.52 6.36
CA ASP A 362 8.97 12.73 5.28
C ASP A 362 8.32 12.22 3.96
N SER A 363 7.78 13.12 3.11
CA SER A 363 7.39 12.81 1.72
C SER A 363 8.50 12.03 0.96
N TYR A 364 9.75 12.20 1.39
CA TYR A 364 10.93 11.46 0.97
C TYR A 364 10.85 9.93 1.08
N ASN A 365 9.99 9.36 1.93
CA ASN A 365 9.90 7.92 2.18
C ASN A 365 8.80 7.19 1.38
N ILE A 366 8.00 7.88 0.55
CA ILE A 366 6.94 7.23 -0.23
C ILE A 366 7.51 6.10 -1.11
N TRP A 367 7.00 4.89 -0.93
CA TRP A 367 7.39 3.73 -1.73
C TRP A 367 6.86 3.89 -3.16
N ASN A 368 7.72 3.72 -4.17
CA ASN A 368 7.38 3.96 -5.56
C ASN A 368 8.11 2.99 -6.50
N LEU A 369 7.70 2.98 -7.78
CA LEU A 369 8.22 2.07 -8.80
C LEU A 369 9.75 2.12 -8.91
N ARG A 370 10.35 3.30 -8.79
CA ARG A 370 11.80 3.50 -8.82
C ARG A 370 12.50 2.80 -7.66
N LYS A 371 12.02 2.99 -6.42
CA LYS A 371 12.55 2.34 -5.22
C LYS A 371 12.37 0.83 -5.28
N CYS A 372 11.20 0.37 -5.69
CA CYS A 372 10.89 -1.05 -5.87
C CYS A 372 11.80 -1.70 -6.91
N SER A 373 12.03 -1.05 -8.06
CA SER A 373 12.94 -1.56 -9.10
C SER A 373 14.38 -1.68 -8.61
N ALA A 374 14.85 -0.69 -7.84
CA ALA A 374 16.19 -0.71 -7.25
C ALA A 374 16.35 -1.83 -6.21
N ALA A 375 15.32 -2.04 -5.37
CA ALA A 375 15.28 -3.14 -4.41
C ALA A 375 15.27 -4.51 -5.10
N ALA A 376 14.43 -4.68 -6.13
CA ALA A 376 14.40 -5.89 -6.95
C ALA A 376 15.77 -6.19 -7.56
N LEU A 377 16.46 -5.17 -8.11
CA LEU A 377 17.79 -5.36 -8.67
C LEU A 377 18.86 -5.71 -7.62
N ASP A 378 18.79 -5.12 -6.42
CA ASP A 378 19.68 -5.47 -5.31
C ASP A 378 19.50 -6.95 -4.94
N VAL A 379 18.26 -7.40 -4.75
CA VAL A 379 17.94 -8.82 -4.46
C VAL A 379 18.45 -9.73 -5.59
N LEU A 380 18.18 -9.40 -6.85
CA LEU A 380 18.70 -10.15 -8.01
C LEU A 380 20.23 -10.21 -8.02
N SER A 381 20.92 -9.14 -7.66
CA SER A 381 22.38 -9.12 -7.58
C SER A 381 22.91 -10.07 -6.50
N ASN A 382 22.21 -10.20 -5.37
CA ASN A 382 22.59 -11.12 -4.30
C ASN A 382 22.33 -12.59 -4.67
N VAL A 383 21.32 -12.85 -5.52
CA VAL A 383 20.99 -14.21 -5.99
C VAL A 383 21.90 -14.66 -7.14
N PHE A 384 22.08 -13.82 -8.17
CA PHE A 384 22.80 -14.19 -9.40
C PHE A 384 24.26 -13.74 -9.42
N GLY A 385 24.69 -12.92 -8.45
CA GLY A 385 26.07 -12.46 -8.34
C GLY A 385 26.57 -11.78 -9.61
N ASP A 386 27.75 -12.15 -10.07
CA ASP A 386 28.38 -11.52 -11.23
C ASP A 386 27.73 -11.87 -12.59
N GLU A 387 26.81 -12.83 -12.63
CA GLU A 387 26.16 -13.30 -13.87
C GLU A 387 25.32 -12.22 -14.55
N ILE A 388 24.85 -11.21 -13.80
CA ILE A 388 24.05 -10.10 -14.33
C ILE A 388 24.90 -8.97 -14.94
N LEU A 389 26.21 -8.93 -14.64
CA LEU A 389 27.11 -7.88 -15.09
C LEU A 389 27.22 -7.74 -16.62
N PRO A 390 27.28 -8.83 -17.42
CA PRO A 390 27.35 -8.72 -18.89
C PRO A 390 26.15 -7.98 -19.50
N THR A 391 24.97 -8.09 -18.89
CA THR A 391 23.76 -7.37 -19.32
C THR A 391 23.73 -5.95 -18.77
N LEU A 392 24.12 -5.76 -17.50
CA LEU A 392 24.07 -4.47 -16.81
C LEU A 392 25.10 -3.46 -17.32
N MET A 393 26.37 -3.87 -17.43
CA MET A 393 27.49 -2.96 -17.65
C MET A 393 27.37 -2.15 -18.97
N PRO A 394 26.95 -2.73 -20.11
CA PRO A 394 26.73 -1.95 -21.33
C PRO A 394 25.69 -0.83 -21.15
N ILE A 395 24.60 -1.11 -20.41
CA ILE A 395 23.52 -0.15 -20.16
C ILE A 395 24.00 0.97 -19.22
N ILE A 396 24.70 0.60 -18.16
CA ILE A 396 25.31 1.54 -17.20
C ILE A 396 26.28 2.48 -17.94
N HIS A 397 27.18 1.93 -18.76
CA HIS A 397 28.13 2.73 -19.54
C HIS A 397 27.43 3.68 -20.52
N ALA A 398 26.38 3.22 -21.22
CA ALA A 398 25.62 4.05 -22.14
C ALA A 398 24.94 5.22 -21.42
N LYS A 399 24.27 4.96 -20.28
CA LYS A 399 23.59 5.99 -19.48
C LYS A 399 24.58 6.99 -18.86
N LEU A 400 25.71 6.53 -18.33
CA LEU A 400 26.75 7.41 -17.77
C LEU A 400 27.43 8.28 -18.83
N SER A 401 27.57 7.77 -20.05
CA SER A 401 28.17 8.50 -21.18
C SER A 401 27.20 9.49 -21.84
N ALA A 402 25.92 9.46 -21.46
CA ALA A 402 24.91 10.36 -21.99
C ALA A 402 25.28 11.82 -21.63
N SER A 403 25.44 12.63 -22.68
CA SER A 403 25.90 14.01 -22.59
C SER A 403 24.73 14.98 -22.57
N GLY A 404 24.93 16.15 -21.96
CA GLY A 404 23.91 17.19 -21.84
C GLY A 404 23.14 17.16 -20.53
N ASP A 405 22.34 18.21 -20.32
CA ASP A 405 21.58 18.40 -19.09
C ASP A 405 20.35 17.48 -19.04
N GLU A 406 19.62 17.31 -20.14
CA GLU A 406 18.43 16.47 -20.22
C GLU A 406 18.68 15.00 -19.79
N ALA A 407 19.90 14.51 -19.97
CA ALA A 407 20.29 13.14 -19.62
C ALA A 407 20.69 12.95 -18.15
N TRP A 408 20.56 13.97 -17.30
CA TRP A 408 20.99 13.89 -15.91
C TRP A 408 20.25 12.78 -15.15
N LYS A 409 18.97 12.55 -15.43
CA LYS A 409 18.16 11.48 -14.81
C LYS A 409 18.67 10.08 -15.16
N ASP A 410 19.14 9.89 -16.40
CA ASP A 410 19.76 8.64 -16.84
C ASP A 410 21.09 8.39 -16.14
N ARG A 411 21.94 9.43 -16.05
CA ARG A 411 23.21 9.35 -15.30
C ARG A 411 22.97 9.02 -13.83
N GLU A 412 22.00 9.67 -13.22
CA GLU A 412 21.61 9.47 -11.83
C GLU A 412 21.14 8.02 -11.59
N ALA A 413 20.24 7.50 -12.43
CA ALA A 413 19.77 6.11 -12.33
C ALA A 413 20.91 5.10 -12.51
N ALA A 414 21.88 5.39 -13.39
CA ALA A 414 23.05 4.52 -13.55
C ALA A 414 23.95 4.49 -12.29
N VAL A 415 24.08 5.63 -11.58
CA VAL A 415 24.79 5.69 -10.30
C VAL A 415 24.03 4.93 -9.20
N LEU A 416 22.69 5.01 -9.17
CA LEU A 416 21.85 4.22 -8.29
C LEU A 416 22.07 2.72 -8.52
N VAL A 417 22.04 2.27 -9.78
CA VAL A 417 22.26 0.87 -10.15
C VAL A 417 23.61 0.36 -9.65
N LEU A 418 24.70 1.13 -9.84
CA LEU A 418 26.03 0.76 -9.34
C LEU A 418 26.07 0.56 -7.82
N GLY A 419 25.30 1.35 -7.07
CA GLY A 419 25.21 1.22 -5.62
C GLY A 419 24.33 0.05 -5.17
N ALA A 420 23.25 -0.23 -5.90
CA ALA A 420 22.36 -1.36 -5.65
C ALA A 420 23.10 -2.69 -5.80
N ILE A 421 23.79 -2.91 -6.92
CA ILE A 421 24.50 -4.17 -7.20
C ILE A 421 25.84 -4.33 -6.46
N ALA A 422 26.25 -3.33 -5.68
CA ALA A 422 27.60 -3.26 -5.10
C ALA A 422 27.93 -4.43 -4.18
N GLU A 423 26.93 -5.00 -3.50
CA GLU A 423 27.11 -6.10 -2.56
C GLU A 423 27.07 -7.46 -3.25
N GLY A 424 26.05 -7.71 -4.07
CA GLY A 424 25.89 -8.97 -4.79
C GLY A 424 26.94 -9.22 -5.88
N CYS A 425 27.34 -8.18 -6.61
CA CYS A 425 28.30 -8.30 -7.73
C CYS A 425 29.73 -7.86 -7.36
N ILE A 426 30.10 -7.86 -6.08
CA ILE A 426 31.37 -7.26 -5.63
C ILE A 426 32.60 -7.91 -6.28
N ASN A 427 32.54 -9.23 -6.55
CA ASN A 427 33.67 -9.99 -7.09
C ASN A 427 33.98 -9.57 -8.54
N GLY A 428 32.96 -9.45 -9.38
CA GLY A 428 33.10 -9.01 -10.76
C GLY A 428 33.34 -7.51 -10.90
N LEU A 429 32.86 -6.71 -9.95
CA LEU A 429 33.13 -5.26 -9.90
C LEU A 429 34.53 -4.94 -9.38
N TYR A 430 35.12 -5.78 -8.54
CA TYR A 430 36.40 -5.52 -7.85
C TYR A 430 37.51 -5.00 -8.78
N PRO A 431 37.76 -5.59 -9.97
CA PRO A 431 38.81 -5.12 -10.89
C PRO A 431 38.57 -3.71 -11.43
N TYR A 432 37.32 -3.25 -11.46
CA TYR A 432 36.91 -1.96 -12.01
C TYR A 432 36.66 -0.89 -10.94
N LEU A 433 36.70 -1.24 -9.64
CA LEU A 433 36.35 -0.33 -8.54
C LEU A 433 37.18 0.95 -8.53
N SER A 434 38.49 0.90 -8.85
CA SER A 434 39.31 2.11 -8.97
C SER A 434 38.77 3.08 -10.03
N GLN A 435 38.31 2.55 -11.18
CA GLN A 435 37.73 3.36 -12.25
C GLN A 435 36.35 3.89 -11.86
N ILE A 436 35.53 3.05 -11.21
CA ILE A 436 34.20 3.44 -10.69
C ILE A 436 34.33 4.57 -9.67
N VAL A 437 35.25 4.47 -8.70
CA VAL A 437 35.47 5.53 -7.70
C VAL A 437 35.97 6.81 -8.37
N ALA A 438 36.91 6.71 -9.33
CA ALA A 438 37.39 7.87 -10.09
C ALA A 438 36.28 8.55 -10.89
N LEU A 439 35.29 7.78 -11.38
CA LEU A 439 34.10 8.30 -12.05
C LEU A 439 33.13 8.99 -11.09
N LEU A 440 32.92 8.44 -9.89
CA LEU A 440 31.96 8.95 -8.91
C LEU A 440 32.43 10.23 -8.21
N ILE A 441 33.74 10.42 -8.03
CA ILE A 441 34.29 11.60 -7.35
C ILE A 441 33.85 12.92 -8.01
N PRO A 442 33.98 13.12 -9.34
CA PRO A 442 33.48 14.33 -10.00
C PRO A 442 31.97 14.56 -9.83
N LEU A 443 31.16 13.50 -9.72
CA LEU A 443 29.71 13.60 -9.56
C LEU A 443 29.28 14.15 -8.19
N LEU A 444 30.18 14.15 -7.20
CA LEU A 444 29.97 14.81 -5.92
C LEU A 444 29.87 16.34 -6.05
N ASP A 445 30.42 16.91 -7.14
CA ASP A 445 30.36 18.33 -7.46
C ASP A 445 29.41 18.62 -8.65
N ASP A 446 28.54 17.67 -9.02
CA ASP A 446 27.55 17.85 -10.09
C ASP A 446 26.54 18.96 -9.74
N LYS A 447 26.06 19.69 -10.74
CA LYS A 447 25.10 20.78 -10.54
C LYS A 447 23.75 20.28 -10.00
N PHE A 448 23.35 19.05 -10.33
CA PHE A 448 22.09 18.46 -9.87
C PHE A 448 22.24 17.84 -8.48
N ALA A 449 21.46 18.31 -7.50
CA ALA A 449 21.54 17.84 -6.12
C ALA A 449 21.26 16.33 -5.98
N LEU A 450 20.37 15.80 -6.81
CA LEU A 450 20.02 14.38 -6.82
C LEU A 450 21.19 13.50 -7.29
N ILE A 451 21.98 13.95 -8.27
CA ILE A 451 23.23 13.26 -8.68
C ILE A 451 24.25 13.27 -7.55
N ARG A 452 24.44 14.40 -6.87
CA ARG A 452 25.36 14.50 -5.72
C ARG A 452 24.95 13.54 -4.61
N SER A 453 23.67 13.56 -4.26
CA SER A 453 23.03 12.71 -3.26
C SER A 453 23.25 11.22 -3.53
N ILE A 454 22.90 10.75 -4.74
CA ILE A 454 23.05 9.34 -5.07
C ILE A 454 24.53 8.92 -5.17
N SER A 455 25.41 9.82 -5.64
CA SER A 455 26.85 9.55 -5.70
C SER A 455 27.47 9.35 -4.31
N CYS A 456 27.05 10.15 -3.32
CA CYS A 456 27.40 9.95 -1.92
C CYS A 456 26.95 8.57 -1.41
N TRP A 457 25.70 8.20 -1.69
CA TRP A 457 25.16 6.91 -1.28
C TRP A 457 25.91 5.74 -1.95
N THR A 458 26.15 5.80 -3.26
CA THR A 458 26.86 4.76 -4.01
C THR A 458 28.31 4.61 -3.54
N LEU A 459 29.04 5.71 -3.29
CA LEU A 459 30.38 5.66 -2.69
C LEU A 459 30.38 4.99 -1.31
N SER A 460 29.29 5.15 -0.53
CA SER A 460 29.14 4.50 0.78
C SER A 460 29.15 2.97 0.69
N ARG A 461 28.54 2.42 -0.36
CA ARG A 461 28.44 0.98 -0.60
C ARG A 461 29.84 0.38 -0.84
N PHE A 462 30.72 1.12 -1.52
CA PHE A 462 32.11 0.75 -1.76
C PHE A 462 33.09 1.12 -0.62
N GLY A 463 32.62 1.65 0.50
CA GLY A 463 33.48 2.15 1.58
C GLY A 463 34.49 1.15 2.14
N LYS A 464 34.18 -0.16 2.14
CA LYS A 464 35.13 -1.21 2.57
C LYS A 464 36.37 -1.23 1.68
N TYR A 465 36.18 -1.11 0.37
CA TYR A 465 37.26 -1.11 -0.62
C TYR A 465 38.09 0.16 -0.55
N ILE A 466 37.42 1.32 -0.50
CA ILE A 466 38.08 2.64 -0.49
C ILE A 466 39.06 2.73 0.69
N VAL A 467 38.72 2.17 1.85
CA VAL A 467 39.59 2.14 3.04
C VAL A 467 40.78 1.17 2.87
N GLN A 468 40.62 0.11 2.10
CA GLN A 468 41.66 -0.91 1.89
C GLN A 468 42.68 -0.53 0.81
N ASN A 469 42.28 0.27 -0.18
CA ASN A 469 43.06 0.52 -1.39
C ASN A 469 44.09 1.65 -1.31
N GLY A 470 44.23 2.28 -0.14
CA GLY A 470 45.28 3.26 0.13
C GLY A 470 44.77 4.65 0.50
N VAL A 471 45.67 5.40 1.13
CA VAL A 471 45.40 6.70 1.77
C VAL A 471 44.96 7.75 0.76
N GLU A 472 45.57 7.76 -0.43
CA GLU A 472 45.32 8.80 -1.45
C GLU A 472 43.90 8.75 -2.01
N GLN A 473 43.38 7.55 -2.30
CA GLN A 473 42.01 7.37 -2.77
C GLN A 473 40.99 7.66 -1.66
N PHE A 474 41.30 7.25 -0.43
CA PHE A 474 40.50 7.58 0.74
C PHE A 474 40.44 9.09 0.99
N ASP A 475 41.57 9.80 0.90
CA ASP A 475 41.65 11.24 1.09
C ASP A 475 40.92 12.00 -0.02
N ALA A 476 41.01 11.55 -1.28
CA ALA A 476 40.27 12.16 -2.39
C ALA A 476 38.75 12.06 -2.18
N VAL A 477 38.26 10.87 -1.78
CA VAL A 477 36.84 10.67 -1.44
C VAL A 477 36.46 11.50 -0.22
N LEU A 478 37.24 11.44 0.86
CA LEU A 478 36.96 12.21 2.08
C LEU A 478 36.93 13.71 1.80
N MET A 479 37.85 14.25 1.00
CA MET A 479 37.87 15.67 0.63
C MET A 479 36.67 16.07 -0.22
N GLY A 480 36.27 15.23 -1.20
CA GLY A 480 35.05 15.45 -1.97
C GLY A 480 33.80 15.48 -1.08
N LEU A 481 33.72 14.54 -0.13
CA LEU A 481 32.64 14.46 0.84
C LEU A 481 32.62 15.66 1.81
N LEU A 482 33.78 16.06 2.34
CA LEU A 482 33.89 17.19 3.27
C LEU A 482 33.48 18.52 2.61
N ARG A 483 33.77 18.71 1.31
CA ARG A 483 33.27 19.88 0.56
C ARG A 483 31.75 19.94 0.51
N ARG A 484 31.07 18.79 0.59
CA ARG A 484 29.61 18.67 0.59
C ARG A 484 28.97 18.76 1.97
N ILE A 485 29.73 18.86 3.07
CA ILE A 485 29.14 19.08 4.42
C ILE A 485 28.33 20.37 4.46
N LEU A 486 28.71 21.34 3.64
CA LEU A 486 28.05 22.63 3.50
C LEU A 486 27.11 22.69 2.30
N ASP A 487 26.73 21.57 1.68
CA ASP A 487 25.82 21.57 0.54
C ASP A 487 24.50 22.25 0.90
N THR A 488 23.95 23.06 0.01
CA THR A 488 22.71 23.81 0.29
C THR A 488 21.53 22.86 0.47
N ASN A 489 21.53 21.73 -0.24
CA ASN A 489 20.47 20.73 -0.20
C ASN A 489 20.56 19.82 1.06
N LYS A 490 19.47 19.71 1.82
CA LYS A 490 19.36 18.93 3.07
C LYS A 490 19.53 17.44 2.84
N ARG A 491 19.05 16.89 1.71
CA ARG A 491 19.21 15.46 1.36
C ARG A 491 20.67 15.08 1.19
N CYS A 492 21.45 15.93 0.52
CA CYS A 492 22.90 15.76 0.42
C CYS A 492 23.57 15.74 1.79
N LYS A 493 23.20 16.67 2.68
CA LYS A 493 23.72 16.72 4.07
C LYS A 493 23.39 15.45 4.88
N ARG A 494 22.14 14.96 4.82
CA ARG A 494 21.68 13.76 5.55
C ARG A 494 22.48 12.51 5.12
N LEU A 495 22.56 12.25 3.81
CA LEU A 495 23.28 11.08 3.28
C LEU A 495 24.78 11.15 3.54
N LEU A 496 25.35 12.35 3.47
CA LEU A 496 26.75 12.58 3.81
C LEU A 496 27.04 12.31 5.29
N ALA A 497 26.16 12.71 6.21
CA ALA A 497 26.29 12.40 7.63
C ALA A 497 26.24 10.89 7.90
N LEU A 498 25.33 10.17 7.23
CA LEU A 498 25.24 8.70 7.27
C LEU A 498 26.51 8.05 6.74
N LEU A 499 27.01 8.49 5.59
CA LEU A 499 28.24 8.00 4.98
C LEU A 499 29.45 8.23 5.89
N LEU A 500 29.61 9.43 6.48
CA LEU A 500 30.68 9.72 7.44
C LEU A 500 30.56 8.83 8.68
N GLN A 501 29.35 8.53 9.15
CA GLN A 501 29.14 7.60 10.25
C GLN A 501 29.53 6.16 9.87
N HIS A 502 29.21 5.72 8.65
CA HIS A 502 29.58 4.41 8.13
C HIS A 502 31.09 4.28 7.92
N LEU A 503 31.75 5.30 7.36
CA LEU A 503 33.20 5.36 7.20
C LEU A 503 33.90 5.39 8.56
N LYS A 504 33.41 6.20 9.52
CA LYS A 504 33.92 6.24 10.90
C LYS A 504 33.97 4.87 11.56
N ARG A 505 32.88 4.10 11.43
CA ARG A 505 32.76 2.75 12.02
C ARG A 505 33.71 1.74 11.38
N ARG A 506 34.21 2.01 10.17
CA ARG A 506 35.01 1.09 9.36
C ARG A 506 36.50 1.46 9.28
N LEU A 507 36.91 2.61 9.82
CA LEU A 507 38.31 3.00 9.94
C LEU A 507 39.07 2.05 10.90
N PRO A 508 40.25 1.51 10.52
CA PRO A 508 41.08 0.76 11.44
C PRO A 508 41.52 1.64 12.62
N LYS A 509 41.66 1.08 13.83
CA LYS A 509 42.03 1.84 15.05
C LYS A 509 43.27 2.73 14.91
N ARG A 510 44.18 2.40 13.99
CA ARG A 510 45.38 3.19 13.67
C ARG A 510 45.10 4.55 13.01
N TRP A 511 43.94 4.74 12.42
CA TRP A 511 43.54 5.96 11.71
C TRP A 511 42.72 6.92 12.57
N HIS A 512 42.25 6.48 13.75
CA HIS A 512 41.49 7.34 14.66
C HIS A 512 42.31 8.49 15.27
N GLN A 513 43.65 8.43 15.24
CA GLN A 513 44.50 9.49 15.78
C GLN A 513 44.59 10.73 14.89
N GLY A 514 44.28 10.64 13.59
CA GLY A 514 44.24 11.79 12.67
C GLY A 514 42.84 12.37 12.44
N TRP A 515 41.81 11.82 13.09
CA TRP A 515 40.40 12.16 12.88
C TRP A 515 39.76 12.93 14.06
N LYS A 516 40.52 13.13 15.14
CA LYS A 516 40.24 14.14 16.17
C LYS A 516 40.98 15.41 15.77
#